data_AF-A0A444R6P8-F1
#
_entry.id   AF-A0A444R6P8-F1
#
_cell.length_a   1.000
_cell.length_b   1.000
_cell.length_c   1.000
_cell.angle_alpha   90.00
_cell.angle_beta   90.00
_cell.angle_gamma   90.00
#
_symmetry.space_group_name_H-M   'P 1'
#
loop_
_entity.id
_entity.type
_entity.pdbx_description
1 polymer ?
#
loop_
_entity_poly.entity_id
_entity_poly.type
_entity_poly.pdbx_seq_one_letter_code
_entity_poly.pdbx_strand_id
1 'polypeptide(L)' 'MKIIIPVLGFGRAGGERVLSKLATELMNYGHDVSFVVPDNRTNPYYATTAKIVTSKSSQN' A
#
# COMPACT_ATOMS: atom_id res chain seq x y z
N MET A 1 -10.82 -11.53 3.00
CA MET A 1 -9.52 -12.26 3.07
C MET A 1 -8.42 -11.29 3.48
N LYS A 2 -7.25 -11.77 3.93
CA LYS A 2 -6.08 -10.91 4.20
C LYS A 2 -5.22 -10.83 2.94
N ILE A 3 -4.94 -9.61 2.48
CA ILE A 3 -4.18 -9.35 1.24
C ILE A 3 -3.04 -8.39 1.56
N ILE A 4 -1.83 -8.77 1.16
CA ILE A 4 -0.62 -7.96 1.32
C ILE A 4 -0.14 -7.50 -0.06
N ILE A 5 0.05 -6.19 -0.22
CA ILE A 5 0.58 -5.58 -1.44
C ILE A 5 1.96 -5.00 -1.12
N PRO A 6 3.06 -5.70 -1.42
CA PRO A 6 4.40 -5.18 -1.22
C PRO A 6 4.73 -4.14 -2.30
N VAL A 7 5.22 -2.98 -1.89
CA VAL A 7 5.71 -1.91 -2.78
C VAL A 7 7.03 -1.37 -2.25
N LEU A 8 7.93 -0.94 -3.14
CA LEU A 8 9.19 -0.31 -2.72
C LEU A 8 9.02 1.15 -2.27
N GLY A 9 7.88 1.75 -2.60
CA GLY A 9 7.52 3.12 -2.28
C GLY A 9 6.30 3.53 -3.09
N PHE A 10 5.73 4.69 -2.76
CA PHE A 10 4.63 5.26 -3.54
C PHE A 10 5.14 6.34 -4.48
N GLY A 11 4.71 6.29 -5.74
CA GLY A 11 5.13 7.22 -6.79
C GLY A 11 3.96 7.78 -7.60
N ARG A 12 4.29 8.65 -8.57
CA ARG A 12 3.33 9.27 -9.50
C ARG A 12 3.14 8.46 -10.79
N ALA A 13 3.27 7.14 -10.71
CA ALA A 13 3.15 6.25 -11.86
C ALA A 13 1.71 5.74 -12.04
N GLY A 14 1.34 5.40 -13.27
CA GLY A 14 0.02 4.86 -13.58
C GLY A 14 -0.32 3.57 -12.81
N GLY A 15 0.69 2.72 -12.58
CA GLY A 15 0.55 1.50 -11.77
C GLY A 15 0.14 1.79 -10.33
N GLU A 16 0.74 2.81 -9.70
CA GLU A 16 0.42 3.21 -8.32
C GLU A 16 -1.03 3.69 -8.17
N ARG A 17 -1.55 4.36 -9.21
CA ARG A 17 -2.97 4.76 -9.26
C ARG A 17 -3.89 3.55 -9.31
N VAL A 18 -3.53 2.54 -10.09
CA VAL A 18 -4.31 1.29 -10.20
C VAL A 18 -4.27 0.54 -8.87
N LEU A 19 -3.09 0.38 -8.26
CA LEU A 19 -2.95 -0.28 -6.96
C LEU A 19 -3.76 0.41 -5.86
N SER A 20 -3.73 1.74 -5.80
CA SER A 20 -4.46 2.52 -4.77
C SER A 20 -5.98 2.37 -4.90
N LYS A 21 -6.50 2.37 -6.14
CA LYS A 21 -7.92 2.13 -6.43
C LYS A 21 -8.31 0.69 -6.14
N LEU A 22 -7.53 -0.26 -6.64
CA LEU A 22 -7.78 -1.69 -6.42
C LEU A 22 -7.82 -2.02 -4.93
N ALA A 23 -6.85 -1.53 -4.15
CA ALA A 23 -6.81 -1.75 -2.71
C ALA A 23 -8.05 -1.18 -2.02
N THR A 24 -8.51 0.01 -2.44
CA THR A 24 -9.75 0.62 -1.93
C THR A 24 -10.98 -0.24 -2.24
N GLU A 25 -11.13 -0.72 -3.48
CA GLU A 25 -12.26 -1.57 -3.84
C GLU A 25 -12.23 -2.91 -3.10
N LEU A 26 -11.06 -3.53 -2.95
CA LEU A 26 -10.91 -4.76 -2.17
C LEU A 26 -11.29 -4.56 -0.69
N MET A 27 -10.96 -3.40 -0.10
CA MET A 27 -11.43 -3.02 1.23
C MET A 27 -12.96 -2.86 1.27
N ASN A 28 -13.57 -2.24 0.25
CA ASN A 28 -15.02 -2.10 0.13
C ASN A 28 -15.74 -3.45 0.02
N TYR A 29 -15.10 -4.47 -0.59
CA TYR A 29 -15.59 -5.85 -0.62
C TYR A 29 -15.37 -6.64 0.69
N GLY A 30 -14.92 -5.99 1.77
CA GLY A 30 -14.73 -6.62 3.08
C GLY A 30 -13.45 -7.43 3.19
N HIS A 31 -12.43 -7.14 2.39
CA HIS A 31 -11.09 -7.70 2.58
C HIS A 31 -10.23 -6.80 3.49
N ASP A 32 -9.28 -7.41 4.18
CA ASP A 32 -8.27 -6.71 4.98
C ASP A 32 -7.01 -6.57 4.13
N VAL A 33 -6.81 -5.38 3.57
CA VAL A 33 -5.74 -5.07 2.62
C VAL A 33 -4.72 -4.17 3.30
N SER A 34 -3.44 -4.52 3.16
CA SER A 34 -2.34 -3.69 3.65
C SER A 34 -1.23 -3.56 2.61
N PHE A 35 -0.78 -2.34 2.39
CA PHE A 35 0.49 -2.07 1.72
C PHE A 35 1.64 -2.32 2.70
N VAL A 36 2.71 -2.97 2.23
CA VAL A 36 3.97 -3.11 2.97
C VAL A 36 5.06 -2.35 2.24
N VAL A 37 5.72 -1.41 2.92
CA VAL A 37 6.72 -0.52 2.33
C VAL A 37 8.00 -0.42 3.19
N PRO A 38 9.22 -0.30 2.60
CA PRO A 38 10.49 -0.30 3.33
C PRO A 38 10.75 0.86 4.31
N ASP A 39 10.10 2.02 4.16
CA ASP A 39 10.41 3.22 4.97
C ASP A 39 9.16 4.10 5.21
N ASN A 40 9.16 4.83 6.32
CA ASN A 40 8.06 5.65 6.84
C ASN A 40 7.85 6.96 6.07
N ARG A 41 8.64 7.24 5.04
CA ARG A 41 8.67 8.55 4.35
C ARG A 41 7.85 8.60 3.06
N THR A 42 7.17 7.53 2.70
CA THR A 42 6.35 7.51 1.48
C THR A 42 4.88 7.40 1.85
N ASN A 43 4.15 8.50 1.69
CA ASN A 43 2.69 8.47 1.64
C ASN A 43 2.26 8.15 0.21
N PRO A 44 1.13 7.45 0.03
CA PRO A 44 0.52 7.26 -1.28
C PRO A 44 0.29 8.60 -1.96
N TYR A 45 0.79 8.76 -3.19
CA TYR A 45 0.45 9.92 -4.01
C TYR A 45 -1.03 9.91 -4.42
N TYR A 46 -1.58 8.72 -4.65
CA TYR A 46 -3.01 8.50 -4.91
C TYR A 46 -3.67 7.96 -3.64
N ALA A 47 -4.84 8.48 -3.30
CA ALA A 47 -5.54 8.09 -2.09
C ALA A 47 -5.95 6.61 -2.09
N THR A 48 -5.87 5.98 -0.92
CA THR A 48 -6.36 4.62 -0.67
C THR A 48 -6.87 4.50 0.76
N THR A 49 -7.85 3.62 0.98
CA THR A 49 -8.37 3.26 2.32
C THR A 49 -7.64 2.07 2.95
N ALA A 50 -6.74 1.42 2.20
CA ALA A 50 -5.95 0.31 2.72
C ALA A 50 -4.93 0.78 3.75
N LYS A 51 -4.60 -0.11 4.71
CA LYS A 51 -3.58 0.18 5.73
C LYS A 51 -2.20 0.26 5.09
N ILE A 52 -1.32 1.06 5.67
CA ILE A 52 0.08 1.15 5.25
C ILE A 52 0.92 0.68 6.43
N VAL A 53 1.70 -0.36 6.21
CA VAL A 53 2.61 -0.96 7.19
C VAL A 53 4.02 -0.76 6.69
N THR A 54 4.88 -0.24 7.55
CA THR A 54 6.30 -0.06 7.20
C THR A 54 7.10 -1.23 7.76
N SER A 55 7.97 -1.82 6.94
CA SER A 55 8.94 -2.79 7.46
C SER A 55 10.04 -2.02 8.19
N LYS A 56 10.34 -2.38 9.43
CA LYS A 56 11.52 -1.83 10.10
C LYS A 56 12.75 -2.18 9.27
N SER A 57 13.59 -1.18 8.97
CA SER A 57 14.90 -1.43 8.40
C SER A 57 15.63 -2.44 9.27
N SER A 58 16.09 -3.54 8.68
CA SER A 58 17.06 -4.42 9.33
C SER A 58 18.31 -3.57 9.53
N GLN A 59 18.58 -3.17 10.78
CA GLN A 59 19.87 -2.58 11.11
C GLN A 59 20.92 -3.69 10.89
N ASN A 60 21.58 -3.64 9.74
CA ASN A 60 22.83 -4.35 9.51
C ASN A 60 23.97 -3.56 10.13
#